data_AF-A0A0Q5YSG7-F1
#
_entry.id   AF-A0A0Q5YSG7-F1
#
_cell.length_a   1.000
_cell.length_b   1.000
_cell.length_c   1.000
_cell.angle_alpha   90.00
_cell.angle_beta   90.00
_cell.angle_gamma   90.00
#
_symmetry.space_group_name_H-M   'P 1'
#
loop_
_entity.id
_entity.type
_entity.pdbx_description
1 polymer ?
#
loop_
_entity_poly.entity_id
_entity_poly.type
_entity_poly.pdbx_seq_one_letter_code
_entity_poly.pdbx_strand_id
1 'polypeptide(L)'
;MNDNITTTAAQVVEAFGVTAHGAIDAYRAGGERLGRFAAERWDIAFEQARPRLSAETRRNAANARKVFARYYRQGLQLSSSGAGTAVDTLVQAADGALARARARA
;
A
#
# COMPACT_ATOMS: atom_id res chain seq x y z
N MET A 1 31.76 -25.44 2.47
CA MET A 1 31.69 -24.15 1.71
C MET A 1 30.26 -23.80 1.30
N ASN A 2 29.39 -24.77 0.96
CA ASN A 2 27.99 -24.51 0.59
C ASN A 2 27.10 -23.92 1.71
N ASP A 3 27.30 -24.32 2.97
CA ASP A 3 26.44 -23.88 4.07
C ASP A 3 26.49 -22.36 4.29
N ASN A 4 27.68 -21.75 4.23
CA ASN A 4 27.84 -20.30 4.36
C ASN A 4 27.10 -19.54 3.24
N ILE A 5 27.10 -20.05 2.01
CA ILE A 5 26.41 -19.40 0.89
C ILE A 5 24.89 -19.47 1.10
N THR A 6 24.35 -20.64 1.48
CA THR A 6 22.91 -20.78 1.71
C THR A 6 22.43 -20.00 2.93
N THR A 7 23.26 -19.84 3.96
CA THR A 7 22.97 -18.99 5.13
C THR A 7 22.93 -17.51 4.74
N THR A 8 23.96 -17.02 4.04
CA THR A 8 23.97 -15.64 3.54
C THR A 8 22.78 -15.35 2.63
N ALA A 9 22.43 -16.29 1.74
CA ALA A 9 21.27 -16.13 0.86
C ALA A 9 19.94 -16.03 1.64
N ALA A 10 19.76 -16.82 2.71
CA ALA A 10 18.58 -16.73 3.56
C ALA A 10 18.48 -15.35 4.26
N GLN A 11 19.61 -14.84 4.77
CA GLN A 11 19.65 -13.50 5.37
C GLN A 11 19.28 -12.40 4.37
N VAL A 12 19.70 -12.53 3.11
CA VAL A 12 19.33 -11.59 2.04
C VAL A 12 17.84 -11.65 1.74
N VAL A 13 17.26 -12.84 1.64
CA VAL A 13 15.81 -13.03 1.41
C VAL A 13 14.99 -12.41 2.55
N GLU A 14 15.40 -12.65 3.80
CA GLU A 14 14.76 -12.06 4.98
C GLU A 14 14.85 -10.53 4.97
N ALA A 15 16.06 -9.98 4.76
CA ALA A 15 16.28 -8.54 4.70
C ALA A 15 15.47 -7.88 3.58
N PHE A 16 15.36 -8.54 2.43
CA PHE A 16 14.50 -8.08 1.34
C PHE A 16 13.03 -8.04 1.77
N GLY A 17 12.50 -9.11 2.36
CA GLY A 17 11.12 -9.18 2.84
C GLY A 17 10.78 -8.05 3.82
N VAL A 18 11.64 -7.85 4.83
CA VAL A 18 11.50 -6.77 5.82
C VAL A 18 11.53 -5.39 5.15
N THR A 19 12.49 -5.16 4.26
CA THR A 19 12.65 -3.87 3.58
C THR A 19 11.45 -3.57 2.69
N ALA A 20 10.97 -4.57 1.94
CA ALA A 20 9.83 -4.43 1.05
C ALA A 20 8.53 -4.15 1.82
N HIS A 21 8.27 -4.85 2.92
CA HIS A 21 7.13 -4.57 3.80
C HIS A 21 7.21 -3.17 4.41
N GLY A 22 8.39 -2.75 4.89
CA GLY A 22 8.60 -1.39 5.39
C GLY A 22 8.30 -0.32 4.33
N ALA A 23 8.69 -0.55 3.08
CA ALA A 23 8.38 0.35 1.96
C ALA A 23 6.88 0.38 1.63
N ILE A 24 6.19 -0.77 1.67
CA ILE A 24 4.74 -0.87 1.45
C ILE A 24 3.97 -0.13 2.55
N ASP A 25 4.39 -0.28 3.81
CA ASP A 25 3.77 0.43 4.93
C ASP A 25 3.99 1.95 4.84
N ALA A 26 5.20 2.38 4.48
CA ALA A 26 5.48 3.79 4.24
C ALA A 26 4.63 4.36 3.10
N TYR A 27 4.49 3.62 1.99
CA TYR A 27 3.62 3.96 0.88
C TYR A 27 2.16 4.11 1.33
N ARG A 28 1.63 3.14 2.09
CA ARG A 28 0.26 3.17 2.61
C ARG A 28 0.04 4.36 3.54
N ALA A 29 0.93 4.56 4.52
CA ALA A 29 0.84 5.68 5.45
C ALA A 29 0.92 7.04 4.73
N GLY A 30 1.80 7.15 3.72
CA GLY A 30 1.91 8.33 2.86
C GLY A 30 0.63 8.59 2.07
N GLY A 31 0.07 7.56 1.43
CA GLY A 31 -1.21 7.66 0.72
C GLY A 31 -2.36 8.07 1.63
N GLU A 32 -2.45 7.52 2.84
CA GLU A 32 -3.48 7.91 3.80
C GLU A 32 -3.39 9.40 4.17
N ARG A 33 -2.17 9.93 4.34
CA ARG A 33 -1.93 11.37 4.58
C ARG A 33 -2.37 12.21 3.39
N LEU A 34 -2.01 11.83 2.17
CA LEU A 34 -2.42 12.52 0.95
C LEU A 34 -3.95 12.52 0.79
N GLY A 35 -4.61 11.39 1.07
CA GLY A 35 -6.06 11.28 1.05
C GLY A 35 -6.75 12.22 2.04
N ARG A 36 -6.21 12.36 3.27
CA ARG A 36 -6.71 13.33 4.27
C ARG A 36 -6.51 14.77 3.82
N PHE A 37 -5.33 15.11 3.31
CA PHE A 37 -5.05 16.45 2.80
C PHE A 37 -5.97 16.82 1.64
N ALA A 38 -6.16 15.93 0.67
CA ALA A 38 -7.08 16.16 -0.45
C ALA A 38 -8.53 16.33 0.02
N ALA A 39 -8.95 15.55 1.01
CA ALA A 39 -10.24 15.65 1.68
C ALA A 39 -10.45 17.04 2.30
N GLU A 40 -9.51 17.51 3.12
CA GLU A 40 -9.56 18.83 3.76
C GLU A 40 -9.60 19.96 2.73
N ARG A 41 -8.76 19.87 1.68
CA ARG A 41 -8.74 20.87 0.60
C ARG A 41 -10.06 20.92 -0.16
N TRP A 42 -10.69 19.78 -0.41
CA TRP A 42 -12.03 19.73 -0.98
C TRP A 42 -13.04 20.41 -0.07
N ASP A 43 -13.04 20.07 1.22
CA ASP A 43 -14.05 20.54 2.17
C ASP A 43 -13.96 22.08 2.33
N ILE A 44 -12.75 22.64 2.36
CA ILE A 44 -12.51 24.09 2.34
C ILE A 44 -13.05 24.74 1.06
N ALA A 45 -12.69 24.21 -0.11
CA ALA A 45 -13.11 24.78 -1.40
C ALA A 45 -14.64 24.67 -1.58
N PHE A 46 -15.23 23.57 -1.13
CA PHE A 46 -16.66 23.34 -1.20
C PHE A 46 -17.42 24.35 -0.33
N GLU A 47 -16.96 24.61 0.90
CA GLU A 47 -17.58 25.62 1.78
C GLU A 47 -17.48 27.03 1.20
N GLN A 48 -16.34 27.39 0.60
CA GLN A 48 -16.18 28.69 -0.08
C GLN A 48 -17.12 28.85 -1.28
N ALA A 49 -17.31 27.79 -2.06
CA ALA A 49 -18.20 27.80 -3.21
C ALA A 49 -19.69 27.70 -2.83
N ARG A 50 -20.00 27.07 -1.68
CA ARG A 50 -21.34 26.67 -1.23
C ARG A 50 -22.44 27.73 -1.42
N PRO A 51 -22.23 29.02 -1.12
CA PRO A 51 -23.27 30.05 -1.28
C PRO A 51 -23.69 30.30 -2.73
N ARG A 52 -22.83 29.96 -3.69
CA ARG A 52 -23.03 30.21 -5.14
C ARG A 52 -23.58 28.98 -5.87
N LEU A 53 -23.79 27.87 -5.17
CA LEU A 53 -24.20 26.59 -5.75
C LEU A 53 -25.70 26.34 -5.51
N SER A 54 -26.36 25.75 -6.51
CA SER A 54 -27.73 25.24 -6.33
C SER A 54 -27.79 24.15 -5.26
N ALA A 55 -28.98 23.90 -4.71
CA ALA A 55 -29.17 22.82 -3.73
C ALA A 55 -28.78 21.44 -4.29
N GLU A 56 -29.11 21.18 -5.57
CA GLU A 56 -28.75 19.95 -6.24
C GLU A 56 -27.24 19.81 -6.43
N THR A 57 -26.55 20.87 -6.87
CA THR A 57 -25.09 20.85 -7.03
C THR A 57 -24.40 20.60 -5.70
N ARG A 58 -24.87 21.20 -4.60
CA ARG A 58 -24.35 20.93 -3.25
C ARG A 58 -24.50 19.46 -2.86
N ARG A 59 -25.67 18.87 -3.10
CA ARG A 59 -25.94 17.45 -2.81
C ARG A 59 -25.03 16.54 -3.64
N ASN A 60 -24.91 16.80 -4.94
CA ASN A 60 -24.12 15.98 -5.86
C ASN A 60 -22.62 16.08 -5.55
N ALA A 61 -22.11 17.27 -5.23
CA ALA A 61 -20.72 17.46 -4.82
C ALA A 61 -20.41 16.76 -3.49
N ALA A 62 -21.30 16.84 -2.50
CA ALA A 62 -21.14 16.12 -1.24
C ALA A 62 -21.14 14.59 -1.44
N ASN A 63 -21.97 14.08 -2.36
CA ASN A 63 -21.96 12.67 -2.72
C ASN A 63 -20.65 12.27 -3.42
N ALA A 64 -20.23 13.03 -4.44
CA ALA A 64 -19.00 12.79 -5.19
C ALA A 64 -17.79 12.74 -4.25
N ARG A 65 -17.69 13.67 -3.29
CA ARG A 65 -16.64 13.69 -2.27
C ARG A 65 -16.57 12.40 -1.45
N LYS A 66 -17.71 11.84 -1.05
CA LYS A 66 -17.77 10.57 -0.31
C LYS A 66 -17.33 9.40 -1.19
N VAL A 67 -17.82 9.36 -2.43
CA VAL A 67 -17.51 8.30 -3.39
C VAL A 67 -16.02 8.28 -3.74
N PHE A 68 -15.44 9.43 -4.10
CA PHE A 68 -14.02 9.51 -4.45
C PHE A 68 -13.12 9.15 -3.28
N ALA A 69 -13.42 9.63 -2.06
CA ALA A 69 -12.63 9.25 -0.90
C ALA A 69 -12.76 7.76 -0.54
N ARG A 70 -13.93 7.16 -0.77
CA ARG A 70 -14.10 5.70 -0.62
C ARG A 70 -13.20 4.95 -1.59
N TYR A 71 -13.28 5.26 -2.89
CA TYR A 71 -12.48 4.58 -3.91
C TYR A 71 -10.98 4.79 -3.71
N TYR A 72 -10.57 5.99 -3.32
CA TYR A 72 -9.17 6.27 -3.01
C TYR A 72 -8.64 5.36 -1.89
N ARG A 73 -9.36 5.29 -0.75
CA ARG A 73 -8.96 4.42 0.37
C ARG A 73 -8.96 2.95 -0.01
N GLN A 74 -9.98 2.50 -0.75
CA GLN A 74 -10.07 1.10 -1.21
C GLN A 74 -8.92 0.76 -2.15
N GLY A 75 -8.59 1.64 -3.10
CA GLY A 75 -7.47 1.43 -4.03
C GLY A 75 -6.14 1.36 -3.30
N LEU A 76 -5.90 2.27 -2.35
CA LEU A 76 -4.68 2.28 -1.53
C LEU A 76 -4.54 1.01 -0.67
N GLN A 77 -5.63 0.56 -0.05
CA GLN A 77 -5.66 -0.67 0.72
C GLN A 77 -5.39 -1.88 -0.18
N LEU A 78 -6.10 -1.98 -1.31
CA LEU A 78 -5.95 -3.12 -2.22
C LEU A 78 -4.53 -3.20 -2.80
N SER A 79 -3.95 -2.07 -3.20
CA SER A 79 -2.60 -2.06 -3.78
C SER A 79 -1.53 -2.41 -2.74
N SER A 80 -1.60 -1.83 -1.53
CA SER A 80 -0.63 -2.14 -0.46
C SER A 80 -0.75 -3.57 0.04
N SER A 81 -1.97 -4.08 0.28
CA SER A 81 -2.17 -5.48 0.66
C SER A 81 -1.75 -6.44 -0.46
N GLY A 82 -2.09 -6.15 -1.71
CA GLY A 82 -1.68 -6.96 -2.86
C GLY A 82 -0.16 -7.02 -3.02
N ALA A 83 0.52 -5.88 -2.84
CA ALA A 83 1.98 -5.84 -2.83
C ALA A 83 2.58 -6.68 -1.70
N GLY A 84 2.00 -6.62 -0.50
CA GLY A 84 2.41 -7.45 0.64
C GLY A 84 2.31 -8.94 0.32
N THR A 85 1.16 -9.39 -0.19
CA THR A 85 0.96 -10.78 -0.61
C THR A 85 1.99 -11.23 -1.66
N ALA A 86 2.33 -10.36 -2.62
CA ALA A 86 3.31 -10.67 -3.65
C ALA A 86 4.73 -10.83 -3.05
N VAL A 87 5.11 -9.96 -2.11
CA VAL A 87 6.38 -10.06 -1.37
C VAL A 87 6.43 -11.35 -0.57
N ASP A 88 5.40 -11.66 0.20
CA ASP A 88 5.32 -12.89 1.01
C ASP A 88 5.44 -14.14 0.15
N THR A 89 4.75 -14.16 -0.99
CA THR A 89 4.82 -15.28 -1.94
C THR A 89 6.23 -15.46 -2.48
N LEU A 90 6.93 -14.36 -2.82
CA LEU A 90 8.29 -14.40 -3.33
C LEU A 90 9.28 -14.89 -2.26
N VAL A 91 9.18 -14.37 -1.04
CA VAL A 91 10.01 -14.79 0.10
C VAL A 91 9.82 -16.29 0.37
N GLN A 92 8.57 -16.75 0.45
CA GLN A 92 8.27 -18.17 0.66
C GLN A 92 8.82 -19.07 -0.45
N ALA A 93 8.73 -18.63 -1.71
CA ALA A 93 9.29 -19.37 -2.84
C ALA A 93 10.82 -19.46 -2.77
N ALA A 94 11.48 -18.36 -2.38
CA ALA A 94 12.93 -18.30 -2.21
C ALA A 94 13.39 -19.20 -1.04
N ASP A 95 12.71 -19.16 0.10
CA ASP A 95 13.00 -20.04 1.24
C ASP A 95 12.84 -21.52 0.87
N GLY A 96 11.79 -21.87 0.12
CA GLY A 96 11.59 -23.22 -0.40
C GLY A 96 12.68 -23.65 -1.40
N ALA A 97 13.23 -22.73 -2.18
CA ALA A 97 14.39 -23.01 -3.05
C ALA A 97 15.67 -23.25 -2.24
N LEU A 98 15.92 -22.43 -1.22
CA LEU A 98 17.08 -22.57 -0.32
C LEU A 98 17.05 -23.86 0.48
N ALA A 99 15.88 -24.25 1.01
CA ALA A 99 15.70 -25.52 1.71
C ALA A 99 16.06 -26.72 0.81
N ARG A 100 15.62 -26.70 -0.45
CA ARG A 100 15.97 -27.74 -1.43
C ARG A 100 17.45 -27.74 -1.80
N ALA A 101 18.10 -26.58 -1.87
CA ALA A 101 19.53 -26.48 -2.12
C ALA A 101 20.35 -27.08 -0.97
N ARG A 102 19.99 -26.78 0.28
CA ARG A 102 20.63 -27.35 1.48
C ARG A 102 20.47 -28.87 1.55
N ALA A 103 19.30 -29.40 1.22
CA ALA A 103 19.06 -30.85 1.22
C ALA A 103 19.84 -31.60 0.12
N ARG A 104 20.39 -30.90 -0.88
CA ARG A 104 21.19 -31.45 -1.99
C ARG A 104 22.69 -31.22 -1.82
N ALA A 105 23.10 -30.47 -0.80
CA ALA A 105 24.50 -30.17 -0.48
C ALA A 105 25.06 -31.24 0.48
#